data_AF-A0A7V1ZI46-F1
#
_entry.id   AF-A0A7V1ZI46-F1
#
_cell.length_a   1.000
_cell.length_b   1.000
_cell.length_c   1.000
_cell.angle_alpha   90.00
_cell.angle_beta   90.00
_cell.angle_gamma   90.00
#
_symmetry.space_group_name_H-M   'P 1'
#
loop_
_entity.id
_entity.type
_entity.pdbx_description
1 polymer ?
#
loop_
_entity_poly.entity_id
_entity_poly.type
_entity_poly.pdbx_seq_one_letter_code
_entity_poly.pdbx_strand_id
1 'polypeptide(L)'
;QEAQRVHQQLTREREGLLQKQRSLEAKLSAAGRELRRLGLILGFAPAASEDLWASEDLLQGAKNLLARADELLAFATNHRAMVASLPAICPLPRGSFEVSSAFGVRVSPFTGTYERHKGVDLAAPAGLPVKATGKGVVLFAGRVGPENPPWARLGNVVVIDHGEWFVTIFAHLKEVLVRPGQNVKRGDVIGAVGSTGWSTAPHLHYEVRRKVGDNKLVPTDPFFFMLDYPVTEGAKAVGGEEDTALDLLPEEEHWPWLKTKRYPR
;
A
#
# COMPACT_ATOMS: atom_id res chain seq x y z
N GLN A 1 -16.32 23.89 10.01
CA GLN A 1 -16.06 25.20 9.36
C GLN A 1 -14.74 25.19 8.60
N GLU A 2 -13.63 24.75 9.19
CA GLU A 2 -12.31 24.71 8.53
C GLU A 2 -12.25 23.71 7.35
N ALA A 3 -12.78 22.49 7.51
CA ALA A 3 -12.86 21.51 6.42
C ALA A 3 -13.70 21.99 5.22
N GLN A 4 -14.73 22.82 5.44
CA GLN A 4 -15.53 23.41 4.37
C GLN A 4 -14.74 24.50 3.62
N ARG A 5 -13.90 25.28 4.32
CA ARG A 5 -13.02 26.27 3.71
C ARG A 5 -11.94 25.61 2.85
N VAL A 6 -11.30 24.54 3.36
CA VAL A 6 -10.32 23.76 2.60
C VAL A 6 -10.96 23.13 1.36
N HIS A 7 -12.17 22.57 1.49
CA HIS A 7 -12.90 22.02 0.35
C HIS A 7 -13.19 23.09 -0.71
N GLN A 8 -13.72 24.26 -0.33
CA GLN A 8 -13.99 25.35 -1.26
C GLN A 8 -12.72 25.88 -1.95
N GLN A 9 -11.60 25.94 -1.22
CA GLN A 9 -10.32 26.35 -1.78
C GLN A 9 -9.83 25.36 -2.85
N LEU A 10 -9.85 24.06 -2.53
CA LEU A 10 -9.48 23.00 -3.47
C LEU A 10 -10.39 22.98 -4.71
N THR A 11 -11.69 23.25 -4.55
CA THR A 11 -12.63 23.36 -5.68
C THR A 11 -12.24 24.51 -6.62
N ARG A 12 -11.90 25.69 -6.08
CA ARG A 12 -11.47 26.85 -6.89
C ARG A 12 -10.15 26.61 -7.59
N GLU A 13 -9.19 26.00 -6.91
CA GLU A 13 -7.89 25.63 -7.51
C GLU A 13 -8.09 24.62 -8.65
N ARG A 14 -8.97 23.63 -8.47
CA ARG A 14 -9.35 22.67 -9.52
C ARG A 14 -9.97 23.34 -10.73
N GLU A 15 -10.91 24.26 -10.55
CA GLU A 15 -11.54 25.01 -11.65
C GLU A 15 -10.50 25.83 -12.44
N GLY A 16 -9.57 26.48 -11.74
CA GLY A 16 -8.48 27.24 -12.37
C GLY A 16 -7.54 26.37 -13.20
N LEU A 17 -7.23 25.16 -12.73
CA LEU A 17 -6.40 24.19 -13.47
C LEU A 17 -7.12 23.66 -14.72
N LEU A 18 -8.42 23.34 -14.61
CA LEU A 18 -9.23 22.90 -15.75
C LEU A 18 -9.32 23.97 -16.84
N GLN A 19 -9.43 25.25 -16.45
CA GLN A 19 -9.47 26.36 -17.41
C GLN A 19 -8.13 26.54 -18.13
N LYS A 20 -7.00 26.41 -17.41
CA LYS A 20 -5.66 26.40 -18.01
C LYS A 20 -5.49 25.25 -18.99
N GLN A 21 -5.92 24.04 -18.60
CA GLN A 21 -5.87 22.86 -19.46
C GLN A 21 -6.65 23.07 -20.76
N ARG A 22 -7.92 23.54 -20.69
CA ARG A 22 -8.73 23.86 -21.88
C ARG A 22 -8.06 24.90 -22.79
N SER A 23 -7.40 25.90 -22.21
CA SER A 23 -6.68 26.92 -23.00
C SER A 23 -5.46 26.37 -23.73
N LEU A 24 -4.73 25.43 -23.12
CA LEU A 24 -3.59 24.75 -23.72
C LEU A 24 -4.05 23.83 -24.86
N GLU A 25 -5.13 23.08 -24.65
CA GLU A 25 -5.74 22.23 -25.68
C GLU A 25 -6.20 23.05 -26.90
N ALA A 26 -6.84 24.20 -26.67
CA ALA A 26 -7.27 25.09 -27.75
C ALA A 26 -6.07 25.62 -28.56
N LYS A 27 -4.96 25.97 -27.88
CA LYS A 27 -3.73 26.44 -28.52
C LYS A 27 -3.04 25.34 -29.32
N LEU A 28 -2.92 24.13 -28.76
CA LEU A 28 -2.29 23.00 -29.46
C LEU A 28 -3.11 22.57 -30.68
N SER A 29 -4.43 22.52 -30.54
CA SER A 29 -5.35 22.23 -31.64
C SER A 29 -5.27 23.29 -32.76
N ALA A 30 -5.13 24.56 -32.40
CA ALA A 30 -4.93 25.64 -33.37
C ALA A 30 -3.57 25.53 -34.09
N ALA A 31 -2.50 25.23 -33.36
CA ALA A 31 -1.17 25.02 -33.92
C ALA A 31 -1.15 23.82 -34.89
N GLY A 32 -1.78 22.70 -34.52
CA GLY A 32 -1.90 21.53 -35.38
C GLY A 32 -2.71 21.79 -36.66
N ARG A 33 -3.75 22.63 -36.61
CA ARG A 33 -4.49 23.07 -37.82
C ARG A 33 -3.64 23.90 -38.77
N GLU A 34 -2.85 24.85 -38.25
CA GLU A 34 -1.97 25.68 -39.10
C GLU A 34 -0.81 24.88 -39.71
N LEU A 35 -0.21 23.95 -38.96
CA LEU A 35 0.81 23.05 -39.51
C LEU A 35 0.28 22.17 -40.65
N ARG A 36 -0.97 21.67 -40.53
CA ARG A 36 -1.65 20.94 -41.62
C ARG A 36 -1.90 21.81 -42.85
N ARG A 37 -2.33 23.07 -42.65
CA ARG A 37 -2.57 24.04 -43.73
C ARG A 37 -1.28 24.37 -44.48
N LEU A 38 -0.18 24.59 -43.76
CA LEU A 38 1.14 24.88 -44.35
C LEU A 38 1.72 23.67 -45.09
N GLY A 39 1.56 22.45 -44.55
CA GLY A 39 1.97 21.22 -45.22
C GLY A 39 1.25 20.99 -46.56
N LEU A 40 -0.06 21.28 -46.61
CA LEU A 40 -0.86 21.16 -47.84
C LEU A 40 -0.39 22.13 -48.95
N ILE A 41 0.07 23.33 -48.58
CA ILE A 41 0.51 24.37 -49.52
C ILE A 41 1.89 24.05 -50.12
N LEU A 42 2.77 23.41 -49.36
CA LEU A 42 4.18 23.17 -49.73
C LEU A 42 4.43 21.81 -50.38
N GLY A 43 3.41 20.95 -50.53
CA GLY A 43 3.54 19.64 -51.19
C GLY A 43 4.37 18.61 -50.42
N PHE A 44 4.81 18.91 -49.20
CA PHE A 44 5.41 17.95 -48.29
C PHE A 44 4.30 17.21 -47.54
N ALA A 45 4.18 15.89 -47.74
CA ALA A 45 3.54 15.04 -46.73
C ALA A 45 4.40 15.12 -45.46
N PRO A 46 3.87 15.64 -44.33
CA PRO A 46 4.73 16.05 -43.25
C PRO A 46 5.13 14.84 -42.41
N ALA A 47 6.43 14.56 -42.35
CA ALA A 47 7.03 13.75 -41.29
C ALA A 47 6.79 14.35 -39.88
N ALA A 48 6.39 15.64 -39.80
CA ALA A 48 5.90 16.29 -38.58
C ALA A 48 4.48 15.85 -38.15
N SER A 49 3.85 14.94 -38.89
CA SER A 49 2.54 14.40 -38.48
C SER A 49 2.68 13.42 -37.32
N GLU A 50 3.69 12.56 -37.27
CA GLU A 50 3.85 11.58 -36.17
C GLU A 50 3.97 12.27 -34.80
N ASP A 51 4.73 13.36 -34.69
CA ASP A 51 4.84 14.14 -33.45
C ASP A 51 3.52 14.85 -33.07
N LEU A 52 2.71 15.24 -34.06
CA LEU A 52 1.40 15.85 -33.84
C LEU A 52 0.34 14.80 -33.40
N TRP A 53 0.34 13.61 -33.99
CA TRP A 53 -0.50 12.48 -33.55
C TRP A 53 -0.11 12.01 -32.15
N ALA A 54 1.20 11.90 -31.88
CA ALA A 54 1.71 11.63 -30.53
C ALA A 54 1.24 12.68 -29.51
N SER A 55 1.14 13.96 -29.92
CA SER A 55 0.63 15.03 -29.04
C SER A 55 -0.88 14.94 -28.79
N GLU A 56 -1.69 14.52 -29.78
CA GLU A 56 -3.13 14.28 -29.61
C GLU A 56 -3.40 13.03 -28.76
N ASP A 57 -2.62 11.96 -28.93
CA ASP A 57 -2.68 10.75 -28.10
C ASP A 57 -2.24 11.02 -26.66
N LEU A 58 -1.19 11.82 -26.45
CA LEU A 58 -0.77 12.27 -25.12
C LEU A 58 -1.84 13.14 -24.45
N LEU A 59 -2.48 14.04 -25.19
CA LEU A 59 -3.60 14.83 -24.66
C LEU A 59 -4.80 13.95 -24.32
N GLN A 60 -5.15 13.00 -25.17
CA GLN A 60 -6.24 12.07 -24.91
C GLN A 60 -5.93 11.17 -23.70
N GLY A 61 -4.69 10.70 -23.58
CA GLY A 61 -4.18 9.98 -22.42
C GLY A 61 -4.28 10.82 -21.14
N ALA A 62 -3.87 12.09 -21.19
CA ALA A 62 -3.99 13.01 -20.07
C ALA A 62 -5.45 13.25 -19.66
N LYS A 63 -6.36 13.43 -20.62
CA LYS A 63 -7.81 13.54 -20.37
C LYS A 63 -8.37 12.29 -19.69
N ASN A 64 -7.99 11.11 -20.17
CA ASN A 64 -8.42 9.84 -19.60
C ASN A 64 -7.89 9.70 -18.16
N LEU A 65 -6.64 10.08 -17.90
CA LEU A 65 -6.06 10.08 -16.54
C LEU A 65 -6.79 11.05 -15.61
N LEU A 66 -7.10 12.27 -16.07
CA LEU A 66 -7.87 13.25 -15.30
C LEU A 66 -9.29 12.76 -14.99
N ALA A 67 -9.99 12.19 -15.98
CA ALA A 67 -11.31 11.62 -15.77
C ALA A 67 -11.27 10.48 -14.73
N ARG A 68 -10.27 9.59 -14.80
CA ARG A 68 -10.07 8.54 -13.80
C ARG A 68 -9.71 9.10 -12.42
N ALA A 69 -8.93 10.18 -12.36
CA ALA A 69 -8.63 10.84 -11.09
C ALA A 69 -9.89 11.42 -10.45
N ASP A 70 -10.79 12.02 -11.24
CA ASP A 70 -12.08 12.52 -10.76
C ASP A 70 -13.00 11.38 -10.28
N GLU A 71 -13.05 10.26 -11.01
CA GLU A 71 -13.79 9.06 -10.59
C GLU A 71 -13.24 8.47 -9.30
N LEU A 72 -11.92 8.35 -9.18
CA LEU A 72 -11.25 7.88 -7.96
C LEU A 72 -11.50 8.81 -6.79
N LEU A 73 -11.46 10.13 -7.02
CA LEU A 73 -11.75 11.11 -5.99
C LEU A 73 -13.21 10.99 -5.53
N ALA A 74 -14.16 10.94 -6.48
CA ALA A 74 -15.58 10.76 -6.19
C ALA A 74 -15.83 9.48 -5.39
N PHE A 75 -15.24 8.36 -5.83
CA PHE A 75 -15.28 7.09 -5.12
C PHE A 75 -14.72 7.22 -3.70
N ALA A 76 -13.54 7.83 -3.54
CA ALA A 76 -12.91 8.00 -2.23
C ALA A 76 -13.72 8.90 -1.28
N THR A 77 -14.37 9.95 -1.80
CA THR A 77 -15.29 10.78 -1.00
C THR A 77 -16.53 10.02 -0.56
N ASN A 78 -17.09 9.16 -1.41
CA ASN A 78 -18.29 8.40 -1.11
C ASN A 78 -17.99 7.18 -0.22
N HIS A 79 -16.76 6.67 -0.24
CA HIS A 79 -16.32 5.48 0.50
C HIS A 79 -15.24 5.79 1.53
N ARG A 80 -15.31 6.96 2.19
CA ARG A 80 -14.28 7.42 3.15
C ARG A 80 -13.93 6.40 4.24
N ALA A 81 -14.91 5.65 4.74
CA ALA A 81 -14.68 4.64 5.77
C ALA A 81 -13.81 3.49 5.26
N MET A 82 -14.07 3.01 4.04
CA MET A 82 -13.27 1.99 3.36
C MET A 82 -11.86 2.53 3.06
N VAL A 83 -11.76 3.73 2.47
CA VAL A 83 -10.46 4.34 2.14
C VAL A 83 -9.60 4.52 3.39
N ALA A 84 -10.21 4.90 4.52
CA ALA A 84 -9.50 5.04 5.78
C ALA A 84 -8.98 3.70 6.32
N SER A 85 -9.64 2.57 6.03
CA SER A 85 -9.22 1.26 6.51
C SER A 85 -8.14 0.59 5.66
N LEU A 86 -7.95 1.02 4.41
CA LEU A 86 -6.85 0.51 3.58
C LEU A 86 -5.48 0.68 4.29
N PRO A 87 -4.60 -0.33 4.27
CA PRO A 87 -3.28 -0.26 4.91
C PRO A 87 -2.26 0.55 4.08
N ALA A 88 -2.61 1.77 3.70
CA ALA A 88 -2.03 2.51 2.57
C ALA A 88 -0.83 3.43 2.90
N ILE A 89 -0.08 3.16 3.98
CA ILE A 89 1.14 3.90 4.35
C ILE A 89 2.21 2.93 4.84
N CYS A 90 3.45 3.38 4.87
CA CYS A 90 4.56 2.74 5.53
C CYS A 90 4.32 2.68 7.04
N PRO A 91 4.60 1.53 7.68
CA PRO A 91 4.50 1.42 9.14
C PRO A 91 5.63 2.17 9.87
N LEU A 92 6.71 2.51 9.17
CA LEU A 92 7.86 3.25 9.67
C LEU A 92 8.08 4.55 8.88
N PRO A 93 8.63 5.60 9.50
CA PRO A 93 8.98 6.84 8.78
C PRO A 93 9.91 6.61 7.58
N ARG A 94 9.76 7.42 6.53
CA ARG A 94 10.64 7.36 5.36
C ARG A 94 12.09 7.66 5.77
N GLY A 95 13.02 6.85 5.26
CA GLY A 95 14.46 7.02 5.51
C GLY A 95 14.93 6.53 6.88
N SER A 96 14.04 5.99 7.72
CA SER A 96 14.43 5.43 9.02
C SER A 96 14.61 3.90 9.01
N PHE A 97 14.53 3.27 7.85
CA PHE A 97 14.63 1.82 7.70
C PHE A 97 15.22 1.43 6.34
N GLU A 98 15.74 0.21 6.27
CA GLU A 98 16.12 -0.47 5.04
C GLU A 98 15.34 -1.78 4.90
N VAL A 99 15.07 -2.21 3.67
CA VAL A 99 14.42 -3.51 3.42
C VAL A 99 15.48 -4.58 3.55
N SER A 100 15.46 -5.34 4.66
CA SER A 100 16.40 -6.44 4.89
C SER A 100 15.92 -7.76 4.29
N SER A 101 14.62 -7.93 4.11
CA SER A 101 14.07 -9.10 3.43
C SER A 101 12.70 -8.83 2.80
N ALA A 102 12.52 -9.26 1.56
CA ALA A 102 11.28 -9.07 0.80
C ALA A 102 10.29 -10.23 0.99
N PHE A 103 9.05 -10.00 0.60
CA PHE A 103 7.99 -11.02 0.53
C PHE A 103 8.34 -12.12 -0.48
N GLY A 104 7.94 -13.36 -0.21
CA GLY A 104 8.13 -14.49 -1.12
C GLY A 104 9.05 -15.58 -0.58
N VAL A 105 9.58 -16.43 -1.47
CA VAL A 105 10.41 -17.58 -1.08
C VAL A 105 11.83 -17.13 -0.80
N ARG A 106 12.38 -17.56 0.34
CA ARG A 106 13.77 -17.28 0.75
C ARG A 106 14.34 -18.47 1.53
N VAL A 107 15.66 -18.49 1.72
CA VAL A 107 16.29 -19.41 2.68
C VAL A 107 16.16 -18.81 4.08
N SER A 108 15.60 -19.59 5.02
CA SER A 108 15.43 -19.17 6.40
C SER A 108 16.80 -18.98 7.07
N PRO A 109 17.08 -17.83 7.72
CA PRO A 109 18.33 -17.61 8.43
C PRO A 109 18.45 -18.48 9.69
N PHE A 110 17.36 -19.10 10.15
CA PHE A 110 17.33 -19.93 11.36
C PHE A 110 17.39 -21.44 11.06
N THR A 111 16.79 -21.90 9.97
CA THR A 111 16.74 -23.33 9.62
C THR A 111 17.65 -23.70 8.46
N GLY A 112 18.13 -22.73 7.66
CA GLY A 112 18.92 -23.00 6.46
C GLY A 112 18.12 -23.65 5.32
N THR A 113 16.79 -23.73 5.44
CA THR A 113 15.89 -24.35 4.45
C THR A 113 15.05 -23.28 3.77
N TYR A 114 14.50 -23.59 2.59
CA TYR A 114 13.53 -22.70 1.94
C TYR A 114 12.27 -22.52 2.80
N GLU A 115 11.84 -21.27 2.97
CA GLU A 115 10.60 -20.87 3.64
C GLU A 115 9.90 -19.78 2.82
N ARG A 116 8.57 -19.68 2.95
CA ARG A 116 7.81 -18.56 2.39
C ARG A 116 7.72 -17.45 3.44
N HIS A 117 8.38 -16.33 3.18
CA HIS A 117 8.25 -15.11 3.94
C HIS A 117 6.91 -14.43 3.65
N LYS A 118 6.04 -14.39 4.66
CA LYS A 118 4.65 -13.91 4.53
C LYS A 118 4.51 -12.38 4.59
N GLY A 119 5.61 -11.65 4.73
CA GLY A 119 5.64 -10.20 4.89
C GLY A 119 6.92 -9.58 4.35
N VAL A 120 7.29 -8.43 4.89
CA VAL A 120 8.54 -7.71 4.62
C VAL A 120 9.25 -7.43 5.94
N ASP A 121 10.57 -7.56 5.95
CA ASP A 121 11.42 -7.22 7.09
C ASP A 121 12.07 -5.85 6.85
N LEU A 122 11.77 -4.90 7.73
CA LEU A 122 12.25 -3.52 7.68
C LEU A 122 13.27 -3.33 8.80
N ALA A 123 14.56 -3.42 8.46
CA ALA A 123 15.66 -3.20 9.39
C ALA A 123 15.65 -1.74 9.86
N ALA A 124 15.56 -1.54 11.17
CA ALA A 124 15.45 -0.22 11.76
C ALA A 124 15.93 -0.24 13.23
N PRO A 125 16.38 0.90 13.78
CA PRO A 125 16.82 0.98 15.17
C PRO A 125 15.72 0.55 16.15
N ALA A 126 16.10 -0.23 17.17
CA ALA A 126 15.17 -0.60 18.24
C ALA A 126 14.61 0.64 18.96
N GLY A 127 13.32 0.64 19.26
CA GLY A 127 12.61 1.78 19.85
C GLY A 127 11.98 2.75 18.84
N LEU A 128 12.25 2.61 17.53
CA LEU A 128 11.60 3.41 16.50
C LEU A 128 10.07 3.20 16.53
N PRO A 129 9.23 4.25 16.57
CA PRO A 129 7.78 4.11 16.60
C PRO A 129 7.22 3.40 15.38
N VAL A 130 6.37 2.39 15.61
CA VAL A 130 5.63 1.65 14.59
C VAL A 130 4.21 2.21 14.52
N LYS A 131 3.72 2.48 13.30
CA LYS A 131 2.40 3.09 13.06
C LYS A 131 1.42 2.10 12.44
N ALA A 132 0.14 2.22 12.80
CA ALA A 132 -0.94 1.53 12.12
C ALA A 132 -1.06 2.05 10.68
N THR A 133 -1.09 1.15 9.70
CA THR A 133 -1.11 1.50 8.28
C THR A 133 -2.52 1.80 7.74
N GLY A 134 -3.55 1.45 8.51
CA GLY A 134 -4.95 1.76 8.21
C GLY A 134 -5.77 1.95 9.50
N LYS A 135 -6.97 2.50 9.36
CA LYS A 135 -7.98 2.50 10.43
C LYS A 135 -8.41 1.05 10.70
N GLY A 136 -8.54 0.67 11.95
CA GLY A 136 -8.95 -0.69 12.30
C GLY A 136 -9.19 -0.91 13.78
N VAL A 137 -9.41 -2.16 14.13
CA VAL A 137 -9.54 -2.64 15.51
C VAL A 137 -8.40 -3.61 15.79
N VAL A 138 -7.71 -3.41 16.91
CA VAL A 138 -6.65 -4.32 17.35
C VAL A 138 -7.27 -5.65 17.75
N LEU A 139 -6.95 -6.71 17.01
CA LEU A 139 -7.39 -8.07 17.32
C LEU A 139 -6.53 -8.73 18.39
N PHE A 140 -5.23 -8.45 18.35
CA PHE A 140 -4.25 -9.02 19.26
C PHE A 140 -3.11 -8.02 19.50
N ALA A 141 -2.59 -8.02 20.73
CA ALA A 141 -1.48 -7.19 21.14
C ALA A 141 -0.76 -7.89 22.30
N GLY A 142 0.47 -8.34 22.06
CA GLY A 142 1.27 -9.05 23.06
C GLY A 142 2.11 -10.17 22.46
N ARG A 143 2.55 -11.12 23.28
CA ARG A 143 3.32 -12.29 22.84
C ARG A 143 2.43 -13.51 22.71
N VAL A 144 2.59 -14.27 21.63
CA VAL A 144 1.90 -15.56 21.48
C VAL A 144 2.70 -16.65 22.20
N GLY A 145 2.00 -17.52 22.92
CA GLY A 145 2.60 -18.59 23.70
C GLY A 145 3.19 -19.72 22.84
N PRO A 146 4.05 -20.57 23.42
CA PRO A 146 4.76 -21.65 22.70
C PRO A 146 3.82 -22.72 22.14
N GLU A 147 2.57 -22.80 22.60
CA GLU A 147 1.52 -23.68 22.07
C GLU A 147 1.17 -23.40 20.61
N ASN A 148 1.58 -22.24 20.07
CA ASN A 148 1.44 -21.92 18.66
C ASN A 148 2.81 -21.56 18.05
N PRO A 149 3.63 -22.55 17.66
CA PRO A 149 5.03 -22.34 17.32
C PRO A 149 5.29 -21.32 16.19
N PRO A 150 4.52 -21.30 15.07
CA PRO A 150 4.71 -20.28 14.03
C PRO A 150 4.54 -18.85 14.56
N TRP A 151 3.54 -18.63 15.41
CA TRP A 151 3.24 -17.31 15.98
C TRP A 151 4.17 -16.94 17.13
N ALA A 152 4.61 -17.91 17.93
CA ALA A 152 5.57 -17.69 19.01
C ALA A 152 6.91 -17.15 18.48
N ARG A 153 7.30 -17.53 17.25
CA ARG A 153 8.50 -17.02 16.56
C ARG A 153 8.43 -15.52 16.25
N LEU A 154 7.24 -14.96 16.08
CA LEU A 154 7.06 -13.53 15.80
C LEU A 154 7.32 -12.63 17.02
N GLY A 155 7.48 -13.20 18.22
CA GLY A 155 7.75 -12.45 19.44
C GLY A 155 6.55 -11.62 19.89
N ASN A 156 6.77 -10.34 20.21
CA ASN A 156 5.68 -9.41 20.48
C ASN A 156 5.04 -8.97 19.15
N VAL A 157 3.71 -9.08 19.09
CA VAL A 157 2.92 -8.88 17.88
C VAL A 157 1.74 -7.96 18.17
N VAL A 158 1.43 -7.09 17.20
CA VAL A 158 0.14 -6.41 17.08
C VAL A 158 -0.54 -6.89 15.79
N VAL A 159 -1.82 -7.25 15.89
CA VAL A 159 -2.65 -7.65 14.74
C VAL A 159 -3.84 -6.71 14.67
N ILE A 160 -4.08 -6.11 13.50
CA ILE A 160 -5.12 -5.10 13.30
C ILE A 160 -6.06 -5.55 12.19
N ASP A 161 -7.35 -5.62 12.49
CA ASP A 161 -8.41 -5.84 11.51
C ASP A 161 -8.85 -4.50 10.90
N HIS A 162 -8.75 -4.40 9.58
CA HIS A 162 -9.15 -3.23 8.80
C HIS A 162 -10.55 -3.37 8.18
N GLY A 163 -11.39 -4.24 8.75
CA GLY A 163 -12.76 -4.49 8.29
C GLY A 163 -12.79 -5.57 7.22
N GLU A 164 -13.60 -5.37 6.18
CA GLU A 164 -13.95 -6.45 5.24
C GLU A 164 -12.77 -7.07 4.48
N TRP A 165 -11.70 -6.30 4.25
CA TRP A 165 -10.73 -6.66 3.20
C TRP A 165 -9.35 -7.07 3.70
N PHE A 166 -8.87 -6.50 4.82
CA PHE A 166 -7.46 -6.62 5.20
C PHE A 166 -7.25 -6.83 6.68
N VAL A 167 -6.17 -7.54 6.99
CA VAL A 167 -5.56 -7.64 8.32
C VAL A 167 -4.08 -7.29 8.17
N THR A 168 -3.53 -6.54 9.12
CA THR A 168 -2.09 -6.28 9.19
C THR A 168 -1.48 -6.87 10.45
N ILE A 169 -0.23 -7.32 10.33
CA ILE A 169 0.52 -7.94 11.42
C ILE A 169 1.84 -7.19 11.55
N PHE A 170 2.18 -6.82 12.79
CA PHE A 170 3.40 -6.12 13.15
C PHE A 170 4.12 -6.93 14.21
N ALA A 171 5.30 -7.46 13.90
CA ALA A 171 6.01 -8.43 14.74
C ALA A 171 7.42 -7.97 15.13
N HIS A 172 8.06 -8.77 15.98
CA HIS A 172 9.37 -8.52 16.60
C HIS A 172 9.43 -7.26 17.47
N LEU A 173 8.28 -6.73 17.89
CA LEU A 173 8.19 -5.45 18.61
C LEU A 173 8.95 -5.49 19.94
N LYS A 174 9.62 -4.39 20.29
CA LYS A 174 10.22 -4.21 21.63
C LYS A 174 9.13 -3.91 22.66
N GLU A 175 8.18 -3.07 22.26
CA GLU A 175 7.10 -2.57 23.10
C GLU A 175 5.80 -2.57 22.32
N VAL A 176 4.71 -2.91 23.01
CA VAL A 176 3.34 -2.91 22.49
C VAL A 176 2.57 -1.81 23.20
N LEU A 177 2.08 -0.82 22.46
CA LEU A 177 1.47 0.40 23.00
C LEU A 177 -0.06 0.42 22.87
N VAL A 178 -0.64 -0.68 22.41
CA VAL A 178 -2.09 -0.84 22.21
C VAL A 178 -2.58 -2.13 22.88
N ARG A 179 -3.90 -2.26 23.00
CA ARG A 179 -4.55 -3.43 23.59
C ARG A 179 -5.63 -4.02 22.67
N PRO A 180 -5.96 -5.32 22.80
CA PRO A 180 -7.06 -5.92 22.04
C PRO A 180 -8.38 -5.16 22.23
N GLY A 181 -9.14 -5.01 21.15
CA GLY A 181 -10.39 -4.23 21.08
C GLY A 181 -10.19 -2.72 20.90
N GLN A 182 -8.95 -2.21 20.96
CA GLN A 182 -8.69 -0.78 20.75
C GLN A 182 -8.93 -0.38 19.29
N ASN A 183 -9.67 0.69 19.08
CA ASN A 183 -9.76 1.34 17.77
C ASN A 183 -8.50 2.16 17.51
N VAL A 184 -7.92 2.00 16.32
CA VAL A 184 -6.79 2.79 15.84
C VAL A 184 -7.15 3.48 14.54
N LYS A 185 -6.52 4.63 14.31
CA LYS A 185 -6.53 5.35 13.04
C LYS A 185 -5.21 5.09 12.31
N ARG A 186 -5.24 5.26 11.00
CA ARG A 186 -4.01 5.31 10.20
C ARG A 186 -3.05 6.34 10.79
N GLY A 187 -1.81 5.94 11.00
CA GLY A 187 -0.74 6.77 11.55
C GLY A 187 -0.62 6.74 13.08
N ASP A 188 -1.58 6.16 13.80
CA ASP A 188 -1.47 6.01 15.26
C ASP A 188 -0.28 5.11 15.60
N VAL A 189 0.48 5.47 16.64
CA VAL A 189 1.60 4.67 17.12
C VAL A 189 1.05 3.46 17.89
N ILE A 190 1.46 2.26 17.48
CA ILE A 190 0.97 0.99 18.03
C ILE A 190 2.01 0.20 18.82
N GLY A 191 3.27 0.56 18.67
CA GLY A 191 4.39 -0.13 19.31
C GLY A 191 5.72 0.49 18.89
N ALA A 192 6.79 -0.22 19.20
CA ALA A 192 8.14 0.18 18.82
C ALA A 192 8.94 -1.00 18.25
N VAL A 193 9.79 -0.71 17.26
CA VAL A 193 10.69 -1.70 16.63
C VAL A 193 11.52 -2.39 17.70
N GLY A 194 11.73 -3.69 17.54
CA GLY A 194 12.54 -4.49 18.45
C GLY A 194 13.23 -5.64 17.75
N SER A 195 13.60 -6.63 18.55
CA SER A 195 14.24 -7.87 18.09
C SER A 195 13.75 -9.04 18.96
N THR A 196 12.45 -9.07 19.26
CA THR A 196 11.84 -10.15 20.06
C THR A 196 11.47 -11.34 19.18
N GLY A 197 11.42 -12.55 19.76
CA GLY A 197 11.15 -13.77 18.98
C GLY A 197 12.37 -14.22 18.18
N TRP A 198 12.14 -14.82 17.01
CA TRP A 198 13.18 -15.25 16.08
C TRP A 198 13.60 -14.06 15.21
N SER A 199 14.53 -13.29 15.74
CA SER A 199 15.07 -12.09 15.10
C SER A 199 16.59 -12.07 15.29
N THR A 200 17.35 -11.81 14.23
CA THR A 200 18.82 -11.78 14.28
C THR A 200 19.37 -10.38 14.62
N ALA A 201 18.59 -9.33 14.35
CA ALA A 201 18.91 -7.94 14.62
C ALA A 201 17.60 -7.10 14.67
N PRO A 202 17.61 -5.88 15.21
CA PRO A 202 16.41 -5.04 15.26
C PRO A 202 15.78 -4.78 13.87
N HIS A 203 14.52 -5.16 13.73
CA HIS A 203 13.71 -4.91 12.54
C HIS A 203 12.20 -5.02 12.85
N LEU A 204 11.38 -4.46 11.97
CA LEU A 204 9.94 -4.71 11.95
C LEU A 204 9.62 -5.77 10.90
N HIS A 205 9.02 -6.89 11.31
CA HIS A 205 8.35 -7.78 10.38
C HIS A 205 6.91 -7.31 10.18
N TYR A 206 6.55 -6.98 8.95
CA TYR A 206 5.25 -6.42 8.58
C TYR A 206 4.55 -7.29 7.53
N GLU A 207 3.35 -7.75 7.83
CA GLU A 207 2.51 -8.49 6.87
C GLU A 207 1.23 -7.71 6.55
N VAL A 208 0.79 -7.82 5.30
CA VAL A 208 -0.57 -7.50 4.86
C VAL A 208 -1.23 -8.81 4.42
N ARG A 209 -2.41 -9.12 4.97
CA ARG A 209 -3.20 -10.27 4.56
C ARG A 209 -4.55 -9.83 4.03
N ARG A 210 -4.96 -10.35 2.87
CA ARG A 210 -6.27 -10.10 2.25
C ARG A 210 -7.27 -11.17 2.69
N LYS A 211 -8.49 -10.75 3.03
CA LYS A 211 -9.63 -11.63 3.28
C LYS A 211 -10.24 -12.08 1.95
N VAL A 212 -10.32 -13.39 1.73
CA VAL A 212 -10.87 -14.01 0.50
C VAL A 212 -11.86 -15.12 0.88
N GLY A 213 -12.99 -15.20 0.16
CA GLY A 213 -14.00 -16.25 0.36
C GLY A 213 -14.54 -16.27 1.79
N ASP A 214 -14.50 -17.42 2.45
CA ASP A 214 -14.92 -17.65 3.85
C ASP A 214 -13.98 -17.01 4.89
N ASN A 215 -13.56 -15.76 4.65
CA ASN A 215 -12.65 -14.99 5.48
C ASN A 215 -11.25 -15.63 5.62
N LYS A 216 -10.81 -16.38 4.60
CA LYS A 216 -9.45 -16.91 4.51
C LYS A 216 -8.48 -15.74 4.36
N LEU A 217 -7.41 -15.74 5.17
CA LEU A 217 -6.39 -14.70 5.15
C LEU A 217 -5.21 -15.14 4.28
N VAL A 218 -5.08 -14.51 3.11
CA VAL A 218 -4.01 -14.79 2.15
C VAL A 218 -2.94 -13.70 2.28
N PRO A 219 -1.68 -14.05 2.62
CA PRO A 219 -0.57 -13.10 2.60
C PRO A 219 -0.40 -12.48 1.22
N THR A 220 -0.17 -11.17 1.17
CA THR A 220 0.09 -10.42 -0.05
C THR A 220 1.31 -9.54 0.15
N ASP A 221 1.99 -9.19 -0.94
CA ASP A 221 3.19 -8.36 -0.87
C ASP A 221 2.84 -6.98 -0.26
N PRO A 222 3.41 -6.63 0.92
CA PRO A 222 3.16 -5.36 1.57
C PRO A 222 3.58 -4.14 0.75
N PHE A 223 4.52 -4.28 -0.20
CA PHE A 223 4.99 -3.17 -1.02
C PHE A 223 3.88 -2.52 -1.86
N PHE A 224 2.85 -3.28 -2.26
CA PHE A 224 1.69 -2.72 -2.96
C PHE A 224 0.90 -1.71 -2.13
N PHE A 225 1.06 -1.72 -0.80
CA PHE A 225 0.29 -0.92 0.13
C PHE A 225 1.12 0.21 0.77
N MET A 226 2.45 0.17 0.63
CA MET A 226 3.37 1.19 1.17
C MET A 226 3.47 2.40 0.21
N LEU A 227 2.36 3.11 -0.01
CA LEU A 227 2.23 4.12 -1.07
C LEU A 227 3.09 5.38 -0.88
N ASP A 228 3.55 5.65 0.33
CA ASP A 228 4.47 6.73 0.69
C ASP A 228 5.94 6.29 0.71
N TYR A 229 6.23 5.02 0.37
CA TYR A 229 7.58 4.55 0.06
C TYR A 229 7.94 4.92 -1.37
N PRO A 230 9.06 5.63 -1.62
CA PRO A 230 9.48 5.92 -2.97
C PRO A 230 9.91 4.62 -3.65
N VAL A 231 9.26 4.26 -4.77
CA VAL A 231 9.86 3.35 -5.75
C VAL A 231 10.98 4.13 -6.43
N THR A 232 12.12 4.29 -5.78
CA THR A 232 13.33 4.74 -6.48
C THR A 232 13.77 3.62 -7.42
N GLU A 233 13.97 3.96 -8.69
CA GLU A 233 14.61 3.12 -9.70
C GLU A 233 15.79 2.37 -9.07
N GLY A 234 15.63 1.06 -8.86
CA GLY A 234 16.62 0.23 -8.18
C GLY A 234 16.03 -0.80 -7.22
N ALA A 235 14.83 -0.56 -6.68
CA ALA A 235 14.04 -1.65 -6.13
C ALA A 235 13.50 -2.46 -7.30
N LYS A 236 14.26 -3.46 -7.77
CA LYS A 236 13.67 -4.55 -8.54
C LYS A 236 12.51 -5.05 -7.69
N ALA A 237 11.28 -4.77 -8.13
CA ALA A 237 10.20 -5.68 -7.82
C ALA A 237 10.71 -7.03 -8.30
N VAL A 238 11.16 -7.87 -7.37
CA VAL A 238 11.38 -9.27 -7.65
C VAL A 238 9.96 -9.85 -7.73
N GLY A 239 9.27 -9.47 -8.80
CA GLY A 239 8.16 -10.22 -9.33
C GLY A 239 8.75 -11.53 -9.82
N GLY A 240 8.94 -12.45 -8.88
CA GLY A 240 8.93 -13.87 -9.23
C GLY A 240 7.64 -14.11 -9.98
N GLU A 241 7.77 -14.84 -11.09
CA GLU A 241 6.72 -15.30 -11.99
C GLU A 241 5.45 -15.69 -11.23
N GLU A 242 4.30 -15.60 -11.90
CA GLU A 242 3.07 -16.23 -11.43
C GLU A 242 3.35 -17.70 -11.11
N ASP A 243 3.64 -17.96 -9.84
CA ASP A 243 4.17 -19.23 -9.36
C ASP A 243 3.00 -20.20 -9.23
N THR A 244 2.58 -20.70 -10.39
CA THR A 244 1.47 -21.63 -10.61
C THR A 244 1.80 -23.07 -10.20
N ALA A 245 2.86 -23.27 -9.39
CA ALA A 245 3.35 -24.58 -9.05
C ALA A 245 3.91 -24.66 -7.62
N LEU A 246 3.14 -24.30 -6.59
CA LEU A 246 3.41 -24.73 -5.20
C LEU A 246 2.21 -24.61 -4.25
N ASP A 247 1.02 -25.01 -4.75
CA ASP A 247 -0.22 -25.24 -4.00
C ASP A 247 -0.16 -26.43 -3.00
N LEU A 248 1.03 -26.81 -2.51
CA LEU A 248 1.25 -28.07 -1.77
C LEU A 248 1.90 -27.90 -0.38
N LEU A 249 1.67 -26.78 0.30
CA LEU A 249 1.81 -26.74 1.75
C LEU A 249 0.42 -26.56 2.38
N PRO A 250 -0.02 -27.45 3.29
CA PRO A 250 -1.36 -27.39 3.82
C PRO A 250 -1.56 -26.09 4.61
N GLU A 251 -2.31 -25.16 4.02
CA GLU A 251 -2.79 -23.96 4.69
C GLU A 251 -3.96 -24.31 5.62
N GLU A 252 -3.65 -24.77 6.82
CA GLU A 252 -4.61 -24.75 7.93
C GLU A 252 -4.12 -23.82 9.04
N GLU A 253 -4.15 -22.51 8.79
CA GLU A 253 -4.27 -21.53 9.87
C GLU A 253 -5.76 -21.30 10.14
N HIS A 254 -6.39 -22.30 10.76
CA HIS A 254 -7.59 -22.05 11.55
C HIS A 254 -7.16 -21.18 12.74
N TRP A 255 -7.88 -20.09 12.98
CA TRP A 255 -7.63 -19.15 14.08
C TRP A 255 -8.63 -19.40 15.23
N PRO A 256 -8.53 -20.52 15.98
CA PRO A 256 -9.55 -20.86 16.96
C PRO A 256 -9.70 -19.77 18.02
N TRP A 257 -8.65 -19.01 18.35
CA TRP A 257 -8.69 -17.91 19.33
C TRP A 257 -9.26 -16.59 18.80
N LEU A 258 -9.29 -16.35 17.47
CA LEU A 258 -10.03 -15.23 16.86
C LEU A 258 -11.54 -15.51 16.82
N LYS A 259 -11.93 -16.78 16.68
CA LYS A 259 -13.34 -17.21 16.62
C LYS A 259 -13.99 -17.38 18.00
N THR A 260 -13.21 -17.55 19.08
CA THR A 260 -13.71 -17.97 20.41
C THR A 260 -13.94 -16.86 21.43
N LYS A 261 -13.63 -15.59 21.13
CA LYS A 261 -13.99 -14.47 22.02
C LYS A 261 -15.02 -13.56 21.36
N ARG A 262 -16.30 -13.75 21.73
CA ARG A 262 -17.26 -12.65 21.75
C ARG A 262 -16.70 -11.61 22.70
N TYR A 263 -16.09 -10.56 22.16
CA TYR A 263 -15.69 -9.42 22.97
C TYR A 263 -16.97 -8.80 23.55
N PRO A 264 -17.09 -8.63 24.88
CA PRO A 264 -18.23 -7.94 25.46
C PRO A 264 -18.28 -6.51 24.88
N ARG A 265 -19.50 -6.09 24.54
CA ARG A 265 -19.81 -4.76 24.00
C ARG A 265 -19.33 -3.65 24.94
#